data_AF-T0FKE9-F1
#
_entry.id   AF-T0FKE9-F1
#
_cell.length_a   1.000
_cell.length_b   1.000
_cell.length_c   1.000
_cell.angle_alpha   90.00
_cell.angle_beta   90.00
_cell.angle_gamma   90.00
#
_symmetry.space_group_name_H-M   'P 1'
#
loop_
_entity.id
_entity.type
_entity.pdbx_description
1 polymer ?
#
loop_
_entity_poly.entity_id
_entity_poly.type
_entity_poly.pdbx_seq_one_letter_code
_entity_poly.pdbx_strand_id
1 'polypeptide(L)'
;MQNPEDLHFEKECNCFIVLHSKKEPNNPGLNRTATLLQGFLELSNVKIVEEQKNYLELIRFYNLIYDTLTRLDPSFAGIYKTQVYDPKYVDSLNTGLK
;
A
#
# COMPACT_ATOMS: atom_id res chain seq x y z
N MET A 1 4.19 8.05 21.91
CA MET A 1 4.36 8.56 20.52
C MET A 1 3.06 8.30 19.79
N GLN A 2 2.69 9.11 18.80
CA GLN A 2 1.61 8.77 17.88
C GLN A 2 2.09 7.62 16.99
N ASN A 3 1.24 6.64 16.68
CA ASN A 3 1.63 5.53 15.79
C ASN A 3 1.81 6.10 14.36
N PRO A 4 2.99 5.95 13.73
CA PRO A 4 3.22 6.46 12.37
C PRO A 4 2.28 5.85 11.32
N GLU A 5 1.78 4.64 11.56
CA GLU A 5 0.86 3.95 10.66
C GLU A 5 -0.54 4.58 10.60
N ASP A 6 -0.89 5.41 11.60
CA ASP A 6 -2.18 6.11 11.66
C ASP A 6 -2.17 7.45 10.88
N LEU A 7 -1.06 7.77 10.20
CA LEU A 7 -0.88 9.02 9.46
C LEU A 7 -1.22 8.82 7.98
N HIS A 8 -1.94 9.77 7.41
CA HIS A 8 -2.16 9.79 5.97
C HIS A 8 -0.97 10.43 5.26
N PHE A 9 -0.37 9.72 4.31
CA PHE A 9 0.75 10.23 3.54
C PHE A 9 0.30 10.91 2.25
N GLU A 10 0.64 12.20 2.10
CA GLU A 10 0.37 12.99 0.91
C GLU A 10 1.61 13.06 0.02
N LYS A 11 1.51 12.44 -1.17
CA LYS A 11 2.65 12.21 -2.07
C LYS A 11 3.21 13.48 -2.70
N GLU A 12 2.38 14.49 -2.96
CA GLU A 12 2.80 15.69 -3.70
C GLU A 12 3.80 16.54 -2.91
N CYS A 13 3.71 16.53 -1.58
CA CYS A 13 4.55 17.36 -0.71
C CYS A 13 5.45 16.58 0.25
N ASN A 14 5.44 15.24 0.21
CA ASN A 14 6.09 14.37 1.19
C ASN A 14 5.67 14.69 2.65
N CYS A 15 4.37 14.93 2.85
CA CYS A 15 3.81 15.33 4.14
C CYS A 15 2.98 14.20 4.78
N PHE A 16 2.90 14.20 6.10
CA PHE A 16 2.00 13.34 6.86
C PHE A 16 0.90 14.17 7.52
N ILE A 17 -0.35 13.80 7.26
CA ILE A 17 -1.53 14.46 7.82
C ILE A 17 -2.07 13.62 8.97
N VAL A 18 -2.25 14.29 10.10
CA VAL A 18 -2.89 13.73 11.28
C VAL A 18 -4.40 13.83 11.11
N LEU A 19 -5.09 12.69 10.99
CA LEU A 19 -6.54 12.68 10.87
C LEU A 19 -7.23 12.82 12.23
N HIS A 20 -6.72 12.17 13.29
CA HIS A 20 -7.46 12.01 14.57
C HIS A 20 -6.65 12.23 15.86
N SER A 21 -5.53 12.95 15.85
CA SER A 21 -4.75 13.22 17.09
C SER A 21 -4.85 14.67 17.55
N LYS A 22 -4.99 14.85 18.87
CA LYS A 22 -4.98 16.14 19.57
C LYS A 22 -3.61 16.48 20.17
N LYS A 23 -2.56 15.73 19.81
CA LYS A 23 -1.27 15.86 20.45
C LYS A 23 -0.45 16.95 19.79
N GLU A 24 -0.03 17.95 20.57
CA GLU A 24 0.86 19.01 20.08
C GLU A 24 2.27 18.47 19.79
N PRO A 25 2.95 19.01 18.76
CA PRO A 25 4.33 18.67 18.45
C PRO A 25 5.28 19.12 19.57
N ASN A 26 6.29 18.30 19.86
CA ASN A 26 7.30 18.59 20.87
C ASN A 26 8.47 19.40 20.30
N ASN A 27 9.17 20.13 21.16
CA ASN A 27 10.43 20.78 20.81
C ASN A 27 11.54 19.74 20.49
N PRO A 28 12.33 19.93 19.40
CA PRO A 28 13.48 19.09 19.09
C PRO A 28 14.49 19.03 20.24
N GLY A 29 15.14 17.88 20.45
CA GLY A 29 16.15 17.69 21.50
C GLY A 29 15.63 17.56 22.95
N LEU A 30 14.33 17.75 23.19
CA LEU A 30 13.69 17.55 24.50
C LEU A 30 12.89 16.24 24.53
N ASN A 31 12.78 15.55 25.68
CA ASN A 31 11.93 14.37 25.85
C ASN A 31 12.14 13.22 24.82
N ARG A 32 13.41 12.86 24.53
CA ARG A 32 13.79 11.83 23.54
C ARG A 32 13.38 12.13 22.09
N THR A 33 13.06 13.39 21.79
CA THR A 33 12.82 13.84 20.42
C THR A 33 14.15 13.99 19.69
N ALA A 34 14.19 13.64 18.40
CA ALA A 34 15.42 13.67 17.59
C ALA A 34 16.08 15.08 17.55
N THR A 35 17.38 15.11 17.27
CA THR A 35 18.17 16.35 17.16
C THR A 35 18.23 16.82 15.71
N LEU A 36 18.27 18.14 15.50
CA LEU A 36 18.44 18.71 14.16
C LEU A 36 19.91 18.63 13.73
N LEU A 37 20.16 18.06 12.55
CA LEU A 37 21.48 18.01 11.91
C LEU A 37 21.50 18.97 10.72
N GLN A 38 22.19 20.10 10.88
CA GLN A 38 22.23 21.13 9.85
C GLN A 38 23.08 20.71 8.65
N GLY A 39 22.57 20.95 7.44
CA GLY A 39 23.25 20.61 6.18
C GLY A 39 23.07 19.17 5.71
N PHE A 40 22.29 18.36 6.45
CA PHE A 40 21.96 16.98 6.08
C PHE A 40 20.50 16.88 5.65
N LEU A 41 20.25 15.97 4.70
CA LEU A 41 18.92 15.58 4.27
C LEU A 41 18.71 14.09 4.57
N GLU A 42 17.56 13.75 5.13
CA GLU A 42 17.13 12.36 5.25
C GLU A 42 16.73 11.84 3.87
N LEU A 43 17.21 10.64 3.53
CA LEU A 43 16.93 9.98 2.25
C LEU A 43 15.85 8.91 2.44
N SER A 44 15.28 8.44 1.33
CA SER A 44 14.33 7.33 1.36
C SER A 44 14.95 6.07 1.97
N ASN A 45 14.19 5.35 2.78
CA ASN A 45 14.57 4.04 3.32
C ASN A 45 14.36 2.88 2.33
N VAL A 46 14.08 3.17 1.05
CA VAL A 46 13.73 2.17 0.04
C VAL A 46 14.97 1.44 -0.47
N LYS A 47 14.94 0.10 -0.41
CA LYS A 47 15.95 -0.77 -1.01
C LYS A 47 15.50 -1.24 -2.40
N ILE A 48 15.78 -0.43 -3.41
CA ILE A 48 15.27 -0.61 -4.77
C ILE A 48 15.54 -2.02 -5.33
N VAL A 49 16.72 -2.59 -5.09
CA VAL A 49 17.08 -3.92 -5.60
C VAL A 49 16.22 -5.04 -5.00
N GLU A 50 15.89 -4.94 -3.72
CA GLU A 50 15.03 -5.90 -3.01
C GLU A 50 13.59 -5.77 -3.50
N GLU A 51 13.10 -4.53 -3.64
CA GLU A 51 11.77 -4.25 -4.19
C GLU A 51 11.61 -4.75 -5.64
N GLN A 52 12.64 -4.59 -6.49
CA GLN A 52 12.61 -5.11 -7.86
C GLN A 52 12.50 -6.64 -7.91
N LYS A 53 13.17 -7.34 -6.99
CA LYS A 53 13.04 -8.80 -6.88
C LYS A 53 11.62 -9.18 -6.48
N ASN A 54 11.06 -8.53 -5.46
CA ASN A 54 9.69 -8.76 -4.99
C ASN A 54 8.67 -8.49 -6.12
N TYR A 55 8.89 -7.44 -6.91
CA TYR A 55 8.04 -7.11 -8.05
C TYR A 55 8.07 -8.18 -9.14
N LEU A 56 9.25 -8.75 -9.44
CA LEU A 56 9.37 -9.87 -10.39
C LEU A 56 8.68 -11.14 -9.87
N GLU A 57 8.77 -11.43 -8.58
CA GLU A 57 8.05 -12.55 -7.95
C GLU A 57 6.53 -12.34 -8.05
N LEU A 58 6.04 -11.12 -7.83
CA LEU A 58 4.64 -10.76 -7.98
C LEU A 58 4.13 -10.97 -9.42
N ILE A 59 4.89 -10.53 -10.43
CA ILE A 59 4.56 -10.76 -11.84
C ILE A 59 4.43 -12.26 -12.13
N ARG A 60 5.40 -13.06 -11.67
CA ARG A 60 5.38 -14.52 -11.87
C ARG A 60 4.16 -15.16 -11.20
N PHE A 61 3.81 -14.70 -10.00
CA PHE A 61 2.64 -15.17 -9.28
C PHE A 61 1.34 -14.87 -10.03
N TYR A 62 1.17 -13.64 -10.55
CA TYR A 62 -0.01 -13.31 -11.37
C TYR A 62 -0.08 -14.11 -12.67
N ASN A 63 1.06 -14.35 -13.33
CA ASN A 63 1.10 -15.21 -14.51
C ASN A 63 0.68 -16.65 -14.18
N LEU A 64 1.09 -17.18 -13.04
CA LEU A 64 0.66 -18.52 -12.60
C LEU A 64 -0.86 -18.57 -12.37
N ILE A 65 -1.44 -17.56 -11.73
CA ILE A 65 -2.90 -17.47 -11.55
C ILE A 65 -3.59 -17.44 -12.92
N TYR A 66 -3.10 -16.61 -13.83
CA TYR A 66 -3.65 -16.50 -15.18
C TYR A 66 -3.59 -17.82 -15.95
N ASP A 67 -2.44 -18.50 -15.97
CA ASP A 67 -2.26 -19.79 -16.60
C ASP A 67 -3.17 -20.86 -15.98
N THR A 68 -3.37 -20.81 -14.67
CA THR A 68 -4.29 -21.72 -13.97
C THR A 68 -5.72 -21.47 -14.42
N LEU A 69 -6.17 -20.21 -14.42
CA LEU A 69 -7.53 -19.83 -14.83
C LEU A 69 -7.83 -20.19 -16.28
N THR A 70 -6.84 -20.07 -17.18
CA THR A 70 -7.02 -20.41 -18.61
C THR A 70 -7.07 -21.91 -18.89
N ARG A 71 -6.55 -22.74 -17.97
CA ARG A 71 -6.60 -24.21 -18.06
C ARG A 71 -7.82 -24.82 -17.36
N LEU A 72 -8.57 -24.04 -16.58
CA LEU A 72 -9.86 -24.48 -16.04
C LEU A 72 -10.84 -24.73 -17.18
N ASP A 73 -11.80 -25.63 -16.95
CA ASP A 73 -12.89 -25.91 -17.89
C ASP A 73 -13.57 -24.58 -18.30
N PRO A 74 -13.82 -24.34 -19.60
CA PRO A 74 -14.45 -23.12 -20.09
C PRO A 74 -15.78 -22.77 -19.40
N SER A 75 -16.53 -23.77 -18.92
CA SER A 75 -17.75 -23.57 -18.13
C SER A 75 -17.48 -22.93 -16.77
N PHE A 76 -16.34 -23.26 -16.13
CA PHE A 76 -15.90 -22.70 -14.86
C PHE A 76 -15.17 -21.36 -15.05
N ALA A 77 -14.31 -21.25 -16.08
CA ALA A 77 -13.58 -20.03 -16.42
C ALA A 77 -14.52 -18.90 -16.89
N GLY A 78 -15.62 -19.25 -17.57
CA GLY A 78 -16.68 -18.31 -17.96
C GLY A 78 -17.39 -17.69 -16.76
N ILE A 79 -17.69 -18.48 -15.72
CA ILE A 79 -18.29 -18.02 -14.45
C ILE A 79 -17.30 -17.13 -13.68
N TYR A 80 -16.02 -17.51 -13.60
CA TYR A 80 -15.01 -16.70 -12.91
C TYR A 80 -14.76 -15.35 -13.60
N LYS A 81 -14.72 -15.32 -14.95
CA LYS A 81 -14.61 -14.07 -15.70
C LYS A 81 -15.82 -13.17 -15.51
N THR A 82 -17.03 -13.73 -15.49
CA THR A 82 -18.25 -12.93 -15.24
C THR A 82 -18.38 -12.48 -13.79
N GLN A 83 -17.88 -13.21 -12.79
CA GLN A 83 -17.95 -12.76 -11.39
C GLN A 83 -16.83 -11.79 -11.00
N VAL A 84 -15.61 -11.97 -11.51
CA VAL A 84 -14.45 -11.13 -11.14
C VAL A 84 -14.32 -9.88 -12.02
N TYR A 85 -14.81 -9.93 -13.27
CA TYR A 85 -14.76 -8.78 -14.19
C TYR A 85 -16.12 -8.14 -14.49
N ASP A 86 -17.24 -8.57 -13.88
CA ASP A 86 -18.48 -7.78 -13.92
C ASP A 86 -18.35 -6.59 -12.95
N PRO A 87 -18.32 -5.35 -13.45
CA PRO A 87 -18.18 -4.16 -12.61
C PRO A 87 -19.26 -4.09 -11.52
N LYS A 88 -20.47 -4.61 -11.77
CA LYS A 88 -21.56 -4.60 -10.79
C LYS A 88 -21.30 -5.54 -9.62
N TYR A 89 -20.62 -6.66 -9.84
CA TYR A 89 -20.29 -7.61 -8.79
C TYR A 89 -19.15 -7.08 -7.92
N VAL A 90 -18.14 -6.45 -8.54
CA VAL A 90 -17.05 -5.75 -7.82
C VAL A 90 -17.59 -4.59 -6.96
N ASP A 91 -18.53 -3.80 -7.48
CA ASP A 91 -19.20 -2.73 -6.72
C ASP A 91 -20.03 -3.26 -5.54
N SER A 92 -20.65 -4.44 -5.69
CA SER A 92 -21.41 -5.09 -4.60
C SER A 92 -20.52 -5.62 -3.47
N LEU A 93 -19.31 -6.10 -3.78
CA LEU A 93 -18.32 -6.50 -2.78
C LEU A 93 -17.75 -5.30 -2.02
N ASN A 94 -17.56 -4.16 -2.71
CA ASN A 94 -17.08 -2.93 -2.07
C ASN A 94 -18.13 -2.25 -1.18
N THR A 95 -19.42 -2.45 -1.45
CA THR A 95 -20.51 -1.92 -0.61
C THR A 95 -20.75 -2.74 0.65
N GLY A 96 -20.38 -4.03 0.67
CA GLY A 96 -20.41 -4.87 1.87
C GLY A 96 -19.23 -4.71 2.83
N LEU A 97 -18.19 -3.95 2.42
CA LEU A 97 -16.96 -3.70 3.19
C LEU A 97 -16.88 -2.27 3.77
N LYS A 98 -17.95 -1.46 3.64
CA LYS A 98 -18.13 -0.18 4.35
C LYS A 98 -19.00 -0.37 5.57
#